data_AF-A0A7S0BNS1-F1
#
_entry.id   AF-A0A7S0BNS1-F1
#
_cell.length_a   1.000
_cell.length_b   1.000
_cell.length_c   1.000
_cell.angle_alpha   90.00
_cell.angle_beta   90.00
_cell.angle_gamma   90.00
#
_symmetry.space_group_name_H-M   'P 1'
#
loop_
_entity.id
_entity.type
_entity.pdbx_description
1 polymer ?
#
loop_
_entity_poly.entity_id
_entity_poly.type
_entity_poly.pdbx_seq_one_letter_code
_entity_poly.pdbx_strand_id
1 'polypeptide(L)'
;GKWKPFEEYEASDIYPGTKLARESRGSKAKGLFNGQKVGIAGTPRMPMYEISSLVESCKGTLSHYRCDFLIVARNASWSEMDEMESSKCSRVTEKWFFDSIAHWKQQPIPPNSEIVKAMG
;
A
#
# COMPACT_ATOMS: atom_id res chain seq x y z
N GLY A 1 -30.38 14.00 3.41
CA GLY A 1 -29.70 13.24 4.48
C GLY A 1 -28.38 13.90 4.77
N LYS A 2 -28.04 14.15 6.04
CA LYS A 2 -26.77 14.77 6.42
C LYS A 2 -25.63 13.84 6.01
N TRP A 3 -24.76 14.29 5.11
CA TRP A 3 -23.48 13.65 4.84
C TRP A 3 -22.71 13.62 6.16
N LYS A 4 -22.40 12.42 6.67
CA LYS A 4 -21.39 12.30 7.73
C LYS A 4 -20.03 12.52 7.06
N PRO A 5 -19.15 13.37 7.62
CA PRO A 5 -17.76 13.37 7.21
C PRO A 5 -17.24 11.95 7.40
N PHE A 6 -16.48 11.46 6.42
CA PHE A 6 -15.72 10.23 6.56
C PHE A 6 -15.00 10.32 7.92
N GLU A 7 -15.29 9.41 8.86
CA GLU A 7 -14.55 9.36 10.12
C GLU A 7 -13.08 9.30 9.71
N GLU A 8 -12.35 10.38 10.01
CA GLU A 8 -10.90 10.39 10.02
C GLU A 8 -10.51 9.37 11.09
N TYR A 9 -10.51 8.09 10.72
CA TYR A 9 -9.67 7.13 11.40
C TYR A 9 -8.28 7.71 11.27
N GLU A 10 -7.78 8.27 12.36
CA GLU A 10 -6.41 8.73 12.48
C GLU A 10 -5.53 7.58 12.00
N ALA A 11 -5.05 7.66 10.75
CA ALA A 11 -4.30 6.56 10.15
C ALA A 11 -2.99 6.29 10.92
N SER A 12 -2.64 7.15 11.87
CA SER A 12 -1.60 7.02 12.90
C SER A 12 -1.74 5.75 13.75
N ASP A 13 -2.95 5.23 13.96
CA ASP A 13 -3.19 4.13 14.89
C ASP A 13 -3.17 2.74 14.24
N ILE A 14 -2.94 2.68 12.93
CA ILE A 14 -3.16 1.45 12.16
C ILE A 14 -1.89 0.59 12.10
N TYR A 15 -0.74 1.22 11.85
CA TYR A 15 0.58 0.60 11.98
C TYR A 15 1.57 1.66 12.46
N PRO A 16 2.52 1.36 13.36
CA PRO A 16 3.56 2.31 13.74
C PRO A 16 4.32 2.91 12.53
N GLY A 17 4.41 2.14 11.45
CA GLY A 17 5.01 2.57 10.18
C GLY A 17 4.22 3.65 9.42
N THR A 18 2.92 3.86 9.66
CA THR A 18 2.12 4.86 8.90
C THR A 18 2.55 6.29 9.24
N LYS A 19 2.77 6.58 10.52
CA LYS A 19 3.27 7.88 10.97
C LYS A 19 4.65 8.17 10.40
N LEU A 20 5.57 7.21 10.51
CA LEU A 20 6.92 7.32 9.97
C LEU A 20 6.92 7.49 8.44
N ALA A 21 6.05 6.77 7.72
CA ALA A 21 5.89 6.91 6.28
C ALA A 21 5.39 8.30 5.87
N ARG A 22 4.50 8.92 6.65
CA ARG A 22 4.05 10.31 6.42
C ARG A 22 5.15 11.32 6.68
N GLU A 23 5.90 11.18 7.78
CA GLU A 23 7.04 12.05 8.12
C GLU A 23 8.19 11.90 7.12
N SER A 24 8.26 10.75 6.47
CA SER A 24 9.18 10.44 5.37
C SER A 24 8.82 11.15 4.04
N ARG A 25 7.68 11.85 3.97
CA ARG A 25 7.37 12.71 2.82
C ARG A 25 8.38 13.85 2.74
N GLY A 26 9.27 13.77 1.75
CA GLY A 26 10.19 14.87 1.37
C GLY A 26 11.67 14.65 1.69
N SER A 27 12.07 13.62 2.42
CA SER A 27 13.48 13.46 2.81
C SER A 27 13.97 12.01 2.81
N LYS A 28 14.40 11.49 1.64
CA LYS A 28 15.17 10.23 1.40
C LYS A 28 14.46 9.04 0.73
N ALA A 29 13.14 9.06 0.48
CA ALA A 29 12.43 7.99 -0.28
C ALA A 29 12.69 8.04 -1.80
N LYS A 30 13.65 8.84 -2.26
CA LYS A 30 13.85 9.12 -3.68
C LYS A 30 14.17 7.81 -4.40
N GLY A 31 13.15 7.19 -4.97
CA GLY A 31 13.27 6.00 -5.80
C GLY A 31 12.99 4.65 -5.15
N LEU A 32 12.39 4.56 -3.95
CA LEU A 32 12.04 3.26 -3.35
C LEU A 32 11.21 2.37 -4.29
N PHE A 33 10.33 2.99 -5.08
CA PHE A 33 9.51 2.33 -6.09
C PHE A 33 9.80 2.88 -7.49
N ASN A 34 11.03 3.31 -7.78
CA ASN A 34 11.35 4.01 -9.02
C ASN A 34 10.96 3.21 -10.27
N GLY A 35 9.98 3.71 -11.03
CA GLY A 35 9.48 3.05 -12.24
C GLY A 35 8.62 1.80 -11.98
N GLN A 36 8.31 1.50 -10.72
CA GLN A 36 7.47 0.36 -10.34
C GLN A 36 6.01 0.77 -10.20
N LYS A 37 5.12 -0.14 -10.59
CA LYS A 37 3.67 -0.02 -10.48
C LYS A 37 3.18 -0.65 -9.18
N VAL A 38 2.50 0.14 -8.37
CA VAL A 38 1.91 -0.29 -7.11
C VAL A 38 0.39 -0.34 -7.25
N GLY A 39 -0.18 -1.51 -7.09
CA GLY A 39 -1.64 -1.71 -7.02
C GLY A 39 -2.11 -1.87 -5.59
N ILE A 40 -3.41 -1.68 -5.38
CA ILE A 40 -4.09 -1.96 -4.12
C ILE A 40 -5.34 -2.78 -4.43
N ALA A 41 -5.47 -3.94 -3.81
CA ALA A 41 -6.69 -4.75 -3.83
C ALA A 41 -7.42 -4.63 -2.49
N GLY A 42 -8.75 -4.55 -2.53
CA GLY A 42 -9.60 -4.41 -1.36
C GLY A 42 -9.71 -2.97 -0.83
N THR A 43 -10.07 -2.84 0.44
CA THR A 43 -10.37 -1.57 1.10
C THR A 43 -9.21 -1.16 2.02
N PRO A 44 -8.27 -0.30 1.58
CA PRO A 44 -7.18 0.12 2.43
C PRO A 44 -7.70 0.83 3.69
N ARG A 45 -6.89 0.74 4.74
CA ARG A 45 -7.18 1.40 6.01
C ARG A 45 -6.81 2.89 5.96
N MET A 46 -5.85 3.26 5.11
CA MET A 46 -5.48 4.63 4.82
C MET A 46 -6.24 5.14 3.57
N PRO A 47 -6.63 6.43 3.52
CA PRO A 47 -7.26 7.00 2.33
C PRO A 47 -6.40 6.84 1.07
N MET A 48 -7.05 6.55 -0.06
CA MET A 48 -6.38 6.32 -1.34
C MET A 48 -5.48 7.49 -1.78
N TYR A 49 -5.91 8.74 -1.55
CA TYR A 49 -5.10 9.92 -1.91
C TYR A 49 -3.77 9.96 -1.15
N GLU A 50 -3.73 9.47 0.09
CA GLU A 50 -2.49 9.43 0.86
C GLU A 50 -1.54 8.36 0.36
N ILE A 51 -2.09 7.19 0.01
CA ILE A 51 -1.30 6.10 -0.56
C ILE A 51 -0.74 6.52 -1.93
N SER A 52 -1.54 7.16 -2.79
CA SER A 52 -1.07 7.73 -4.05
C SER A 52 0.09 8.70 -3.84
N SER A 53 -0.09 9.65 -2.91
CA SER A 53 0.96 10.62 -2.58
C SER A 53 2.25 9.97 -2.08
N LEU A 54 2.16 8.89 -1.29
CA LEU A 54 3.32 8.12 -0.83
C LEU A 54 4.01 7.38 -1.97
N VAL A 55 3.25 6.71 -2.84
CA VAL A 55 3.78 5.99 -4.02
C VAL A 55 4.51 6.96 -4.95
N GLU A 56 3.91 8.11 -5.26
CA GLU A 56 4.51 9.16 -6.10
C GLU A 56 5.77 9.76 -5.47
N SER A 57 5.75 10.00 -4.15
CA SER A 57 6.93 10.48 -3.41
C SER A 57 8.10 9.49 -3.48
N CYS A 58 7.78 8.20 -3.61
CA CYS A 58 8.74 7.11 -3.79
C CYS A 58 9.11 6.83 -5.25
N LYS A 59 8.67 7.68 -6.20
CA LYS A 59 8.87 7.53 -7.66
C LYS A 59 8.21 6.30 -8.29
N GLY A 60 7.23 5.71 -7.60
CA GLY A 60 6.35 4.71 -8.17
C GLY A 60 5.11 5.34 -8.81
N THR A 61 4.30 4.48 -9.43
CA THR A 61 3.03 4.87 -10.04
C THR A 61 1.92 3.97 -9.51
N LEU A 62 0.81 4.56 -9.07
CA LEU A 62 -0.37 3.77 -8.72
C LEU A 62 -0.95 3.14 -9.99
N SER A 63 -1.27 1.85 -9.96
CA SER A 63 -1.84 1.16 -11.13
C SER A 63 -2.94 0.18 -10.75
N HIS A 64 -3.93 0.07 -11.62
CA HIS A 64 -5.03 -0.90 -11.48
C HIS A 64 -4.81 -2.16 -12.35
N TYR A 65 -3.67 -2.27 -13.04
CA TYR A 65 -3.37 -3.42 -13.89
C TYR A 65 -1.86 -3.64 -14.03
N ARG A 66 -1.44 -4.89 -14.18
CA ARG A 66 -0.04 -5.30 -14.38
C ARG A 66 0.90 -4.65 -13.35
N CYS A 67 0.59 -4.82 -12.08
CA CYS A 67 1.37 -4.25 -10.99
C CYS A 67 2.67 -5.04 -10.76
N ASP A 68 3.71 -4.36 -10.27
CA ASP A 68 4.94 -4.99 -9.77
C ASP A 68 4.76 -5.40 -8.29
N PHE A 69 4.06 -4.55 -7.52
CA PHE A 69 3.62 -4.85 -6.16
C PHE A 69 2.11 -4.67 -6.05
N LEU A 70 1.43 -5.63 -5.43
CA LEU A 70 0.01 -5.55 -5.12
C LEU A 70 -0.19 -5.52 -3.61
N ILE A 71 -0.60 -4.36 -3.09
CA ILE A 71 -0.93 -4.19 -1.68
C ILE A 71 -2.29 -4.84 -1.44
N VAL A 72 -2.30 -5.93 -0.69
CA VAL A 72 -3.51 -6.64 -0.29
C VAL A 72 -4.02 -6.02 1.02
N ALA A 73 -5.18 -5.38 0.93
CA ALA A 73 -5.90 -4.82 2.06
C ALA A 73 -7.09 -5.70 2.47
N ARG A 74 -7.81 -5.27 3.51
CA ARG A 74 -9.04 -5.94 3.96
C ARG A 74 -10.09 -6.01 2.85
N ASN A 75 -10.92 -7.04 2.86
CA ASN A 75 -11.94 -7.35 1.87
C ASN A 75 -11.41 -7.50 0.43
N ALA A 76 -10.10 -7.67 0.22
CA ALA A 76 -9.58 -8.01 -1.09
C ALA A 76 -10.10 -9.38 -1.52
N SER A 77 -10.39 -9.54 -2.80
CA SER A 77 -10.83 -10.84 -3.35
C SER A 77 -9.76 -11.45 -4.26
N TRP A 78 -9.76 -12.78 -4.38
CA TRP A 78 -8.85 -13.48 -5.30
C TRP A 78 -9.05 -13.04 -6.75
N SER A 79 -10.30 -12.88 -7.18
CA SER A 79 -10.64 -12.42 -8.54
C SER A 79 -10.06 -11.04 -8.85
N GLU A 80 -10.20 -10.09 -7.91
CA GLU A 80 -9.65 -8.74 -8.05
C GLU A 80 -8.11 -8.78 -8.16
N MET A 81 -7.45 -9.59 -7.33
CA MET A 81 -5.99 -9.72 -7.38
C MET A 81 -5.52 -10.30 -8.71
N ASP A 82 -6.17 -11.37 -9.20
CA ASP A 82 -5.81 -12.03 -10.45
C ASP A 82 -5.92 -11.08 -11.67
N GLU A 83 -6.87 -10.14 -11.66
CA GLU A 83 -7.02 -9.13 -12.72
C GLU A 83 -5.90 -8.08 -12.71
N MET A 84 -5.38 -7.75 -11.52
CA MET A 84 -4.39 -6.69 -11.33
C MET A 84 -2.95 -7.17 -11.50
N GLU A 85 -2.71 -8.46 -11.37
CA GLU A 85 -1.37 -9.04 -11.35
C GLU A 85 -0.70 -9.09 -12.71
N SER A 86 0.60 -8.75 -12.72
CA SER A 86 1.50 -9.16 -13.79
C SER A 86 2.15 -10.50 -13.45
N SER A 87 2.76 -11.17 -14.43
CA SER A 87 3.50 -12.44 -14.21
C SER A 87 4.68 -12.34 -13.22
N LYS A 88 5.06 -11.13 -12.81
CA LYS A 88 6.13 -10.86 -11.83
C LYS A 88 5.64 -10.07 -10.61
N CYS A 89 4.32 -9.99 -10.41
CA CYS A 89 3.75 -9.23 -9.31
C CYS A 89 4.05 -9.91 -7.96
N SER A 90 4.46 -9.12 -6.97
CA SER A 90 4.57 -9.56 -5.59
C SER A 90 3.40 -9.05 -4.77
N ARG A 91 2.63 -9.98 -4.19
CA ARG A 91 1.59 -9.68 -3.20
C ARG A 91 2.26 -9.25 -1.89
N VAL A 92 1.84 -8.11 -1.34
CA VAL A 92 2.40 -7.53 -0.12
C VAL A 92 1.28 -7.01 0.78
N THR A 93 1.54 -6.83 2.08
CA THR A 93 0.54 -6.28 3.01
C THR A 93 0.63 -4.75 3.10
N GLU A 94 -0.42 -4.11 3.62
CA GLU A 94 -0.35 -2.68 3.99
C GLU A 94 0.83 -2.41 4.93
N LYS A 95 1.08 -3.29 5.90
CA LYS A 95 2.21 -3.20 6.82
C LYS A 95 3.55 -3.18 6.08
N TRP A 96 3.75 -4.10 5.13
CA TRP A 96 4.95 -4.15 4.30
C TRP A 96 5.19 -2.82 3.57
N PHE A 97 4.14 -2.23 3.00
CA PHE A 97 4.23 -0.98 2.27
C PHE A 97 4.68 0.18 3.16
N PHE A 98 4.03 0.37 4.31
CA PHE A 98 4.37 1.45 5.22
C PHE A 98 5.75 1.27 5.86
N ASP A 99 6.10 0.06 6.28
CA ASP A 99 7.44 -0.23 6.82
C ASP A 99 8.53 -0.03 5.77
N SER A 100 8.24 -0.36 4.51
CA SER A 100 9.20 -0.14 3.41
C SER A 100 9.52 1.34 3.22
N ILE A 101 8.51 2.20 3.31
CA ILE A 101 8.67 3.65 3.22
C ILE A 101 9.38 4.18 4.47
N ALA A 102 8.93 3.79 5.67
CA ALA A 102 9.49 4.22 6.95
C ALA A 102 10.98 3.90 7.09
N HIS A 103 11.42 2.77 6.52
CA HIS A 103 12.82 2.32 6.56
C HIS A 103 13.60 2.59 5.26
N TRP A 104 12.98 3.25 4.28
CA TRP A 104 13.58 3.57 2.98
C TRP A 104 14.15 2.35 2.24
N LYS A 105 13.56 1.18 2.45
CA LYS A 105 14.01 -0.09 1.90
C LYS A 105 12.83 -1.03 1.76
N GLN A 106 12.72 -1.67 0.60
CA GLN A 106 11.72 -2.72 0.38
C GLN A 106 11.92 -3.83 1.40
N GLN A 107 10.89 -4.07 2.22
CA GLN A 107 10.93 -5.12 3.22
C GLN A 107 10.93 -6.50 2.54
N PRO A 108 11.31 -7.58 3.23
CA PRO A 108 11.15 -8.93 2.72
C PRO A 108 9.69 -9.20 2.33
N ILE A 109 9.46 -9.86 1.20
CA ILE A 109 8.11 -10.21 0.75
C ILE A 109 7.47 -11.12 1.81
N PRO A 110 6.28 -10.77 2.33
CA PRO A 110 5.63 -11.56 3.36
C PRO A 110 5.17 -12.91 2.80
N PRO A 111 5.12 -13.97 3.63
CA PRO A 111 4.57 -15.24 3.22
C PRO A 111 3.06 -15.13 2.92
N ASN A 112 2.54 -16.03 2.08
CA ASN A 112 1.11 -16.05 1.72
C ASN A 112 0.17 -16.12 2.94
N SER A 113 0.58 -16.73 4.05
CA SER A 113 -0.22 -16.77 5.27
C SER A 113 -0.47 -15.40 5.88
N GLU A 114 0.42 -14.42 5.69
CA GLU A 114 0.19 -13.03 6.08
C GLU A 114 -0.71 -12.30 5.09
N ILE A 115 -0.59 -12.59 3.80
CA ILE A 115 -1.49 -12.06 2.77
C ILE A 115 -2.93 -12.45 3.06
N VAL A 116 -3.19 -13.73 3.32
CA VAL A 116 -4.54 -14.25 3.65
C VAL A 116 -5.10 -13.58 4.90
N LYS A 117 -4.26 -13.33 5.92
CA LYS A 117 -4.69 -12.59 7.13
C LYS A 117 -5.01 -11.13 6.84
N ALA A 118 -4.28 -10.49 5.92
CA ALA A 118 -4.51 -9.09 5.56
C ALA A 118 -5.82 -8.88 4.81
N MET A 119 -6.29 -9.91 4.09
CA MET A 119 -7.57 -9.89 3.38
C MET A 119 -8.78 -9.71 4.32
N GLY A 120 -8.64 -9.90 5.63
CA GLY A 120 -9.72 -9.65 6.61
C GLY A 120 -10.75 -10.76 6.64
#